data_AF-A0A372UJ38-F1
#
_entry.id   AF-A0A372UJ38-F1
#
_cell.length_a   1.000
_cell.length_b   1.000
_cell.length_c   1.000
_cell.angle_alpha   90.00
_cell.angle_beta   90.00
_cell.angle_gamma   90.00
#
_symmetry.space_group_name_H-M   'P 1'
#
loop_
_entity.id
_entity.type
_entity.pdbx_description
1 polymer ?
#
loop_
_entity_poly.entity_id
_entity_poly.type
_entity_poly.pdbx_seq_one_letter_code
_entity_poly.pdbx_strand_id
1 'polypeptide(L)'
;MFPIWIHTKEEVKRLLILGAGGFGHMIQETARLLGYEEVVFLDDAVKGADVIGKCCDYKAFLNEYDTAVAALGDSGMRLYWTEKLMEAGYQVPAIIHPSAVVSPSAVIGNGSFIMQSAIVNTNTVVEHGVLVNSGAVVDHDSRVGCGAHIGLGSVVKANCVIPSRKKVEEGEVIFSTRRKIDGVTSRNLEDALYAFGFGLQCSYVKPFGEGHINETYAVYMPTEEGDEFAYILQRVNNNVFKDPAGVMENIFGVTEYLRNVIREEGGDPDRETLSCIKTKNGCTYFEDNEGQPWRCYNYISNSVCYQLVEDPEQFYQSGNSFGHFLKQLGNYPASSLKETIPDFHNTVKRFENLEKALKRDIKNRAITCRPEIAFALDRKQDCKVLVEQQENGTLPLRVTHNDTKLNNILFDAETGKGLCIIDLDTIMPGLAANDFGDSIRFGAATAEEDERDLDKMHFDISLYELYVKGYLEATRDVLTPEEVESLPWGARLMTFECGIRFLTDYLEGDTYFKTAYPEHNLVRARTQFRLVDEMEQQFAKMQEIVRQYA
;
A
#
# COMPACT_ATOMS: atom_id res chain seq x y z
N MET A 1 59.22 17.73 -48.54
CA MET A 1 57.98 17.68 -49.35
C MET A 1 56.83 17.73 -48.36
N PHE A 2 56.26 18.91 -48.13
CA PHE A 2 55.14 19.09 -47.18
C PHE A 2 53.84 18.64 -47.87
N PRO A 3 52.95 17.86 -47.22
CA PRO A 3 51.63 17.62 -47.75
C PRO A 3 50.76 18.87 -47.57
N ILE A 4 50.19 19.31 -48.69
CA ILE A 4 49.19 20.37 -48.79
C ILE A 4 47.90 19.85 -48.15
N TRP A 5 47.41 20.50 -47.09
CA TRP A 5 46.06 20.29 -46.58
C TRP A 5 45.06 20.97 -47.52
N ILE A 6 44.32 20.17 -48.29
CA ILE A 6 43.17 20.63 -49.07
C ILE A 6 42.08 20.98 -48.05
N HIS A 7 41.73 22.26 -47.92
CA HIS A 7 40.49 22.66 -47.27
C HIS A 7 39.32 22.12 -48.10
N THR A 8 38.67 21.06 -47.61
CA THR A 8 37.31 20.71 -48.07
C THR A 8 36.40 21.87 -47.69
N LYS A 9 35.78 22.52 -48.69
CA LYS A 9 34.73 23.51 -48.46
C LYS A 9 33.71 22.94 -47.47
N GLU A 10 33.45 23.64 -46.38
CA GLU A 10 32.27 23.36 -45.55
C GLU A 10 31.04 23.47 -46.48
N GLU A 11 30.24 22.40 -46.55
CA GLU A 11 28.99 22.42 -47.29
C GLU A 11 28.03 23.41 -46.63
N VAL A 12 27.59 24.39 -47.41
CA VAL A 12 26.59 25.38 -46.99
C VAL A 12 25.33 24.63 -46.55
N LYS A 13 24.92 24.79 -45.29
CA LYS A 13 23.68 24.20 -44.77
C LYS A 13 22.48 24.97 -45.30
N ARG A 14 21.70 24.32 -46.16
CA ARG A 14 20.52 24.90 -46.80
C ARG A 14 19.25 24.27 -46.24
N LEU A 15 18.21 25.07 -46.03
CA LEU A 15 16.94 24.60 -45.49
C LEU A 15 15.78 25.15 -46.32
N LEU A 16 14.94 24.24 -46.80
CA LEU A 16 13.68 24.56 -47.44
C LEU A 16 12.55 24.53 -46.40
N ILE A 17 11.80 25.62 -46.27
CA ILE A 17 10.67 25.71 -45.34
C ILE A 17 9.36 25.76 -46.12
N LEU A 18 8.44 24.84 -45.85
CA LEU A 18 7.07 24.92 -46.36
C LEU A 18 6.23 25.78 -45.42
N GLY A 19 5.73 26.91 -45.93
CA GLY A 19 4.97 27.92 -45.21
C GLY A 19 5.78 29.18 -44.88
N ALA A 20 5.43 30.30 -45.50
CA ALA A 20 6.02 31.63 -45.29
C ALA A 20 5.13 32.54 -44.40
N GLY A 21 4.37 31.94 -43.49
CA GLY A 21 3.59 32.66 -42.49
C GLY A 21 4.43 33.11 -41.28
N GLY A 22 3.78 33.68 -40.26
CA GLY A 22 4.48 34.14 -39.05
C GLY A 22 5.28 33.05 -38.33
N PHE A 23 4.73 31.81 -38.28
CA PHE A 23 5.47 30.66 -37.74
C PHE A 23 6.66 30.28 -38.63
N GLY A 24 6.51 30.29 -39.95
CA GLY A 24 7.59 30.05 -40.91
C GLY A 24 8.78 30.99 -40.74
N HIS A 25 8.52 32.29 -40.57
CA HIS A 25 9.57 33.26 -40.30
C HIS A 25 10.28 33.02 -38.96
N MET A 26 9.54 32.61 -37.92
CA MET A 26 10.14 32.23 -36.64
C MET A 26 11.06 31.01 -36.77
N ILE A 27 10.68 30.04 -37.61
CA ILE A 27 11.54 28.89 -37.93
C ILE A 27 12.75 29.30 -38.76
N GLN A 28 12.60 30.24 -39.70
CA GLN A 28 13.73 30.78 -40.48
C GLN A 28 14.77 31.46 -39.57
N GLU A 29 14.34 32.27 -38.61
CA GLU A 29 15.24 32.89 -37.63
C GLU A 29 15.93 31.83 -36.75
N THR A 30 15.18 30.83 -36.29
CA THR A 30 15.74 29.74 -35.48
C THR A 30 16.74 28.90 -36.27
N ALA A 31 16.44 28.60 -37.54
CA ALA A 31 17.35 27.88 -38.43
C ALA A 31 18.67 28.65 -38.63
N ARG A 32 18.61 29.98 -38.82
CA ARG A 32 19.82 30.81 -38.91
C ARG A 32 20.68 30.72 -37.65
N LEU A 33 20.06 30.70 -36.46
CA LEU A 33 20.78 30.50 -35.18
C LEU A 33 21.43 29.11 -35.07
N LEU A 34 20.86 28.10 -35.73
CA LEU A 34 21.41 26.74 -35.78
C LEU A 34 22.47 26.56 -36.88
N GLY A 35 22.85 27.64 -37.58
CA GLY A 35 23.89 27.64 -38.59
C GLY A 35 23.42 27.26 -40.00
N TYR A 36 22.11 27.34 -40.29
CA TYR A 36 21.65 27.30 -41.67
C TYR A 36 21.88 28.66 -42.34
N GLU A 37 22.62 28.67 -43.45
CA GLU A 37 23.03 29.91 -44.13
C GLU A 37 22.01 30.33 -45.19
N GLU A 38 21.45 29.36 -45.92
CA GLU A 38 20.46 29.60 -46.97
C GLU A 38 19.11 29.00 -46.55
N VAL A 39 18.18 29.86 -46.15
CA VAL A 39 16.85 29.43 -45.68
C VAL A 39 15.77 30.12 -46.49
N VAL A 40 15.08 29.33 -47.30
CA VAL A 40 14.10 29.79 -48.29
C VAL A 40 12.74 29.11 -48.06
N PHE A 41 11.69 29.65 -48.68
CA PHE A 41 10.33 29.19 -48.49
C PHE A 41 9.67 28.66 -49.76
N LEU A 42 8.75 27.71 -49.56
CA LEU A 42 7.67 27.42 -50.49
C LEU A 42 6.35 27.84 -49.84
N ASP A 43 5.54 28.62 -50.55
CA ASP A 43 4.22 29.05 -50.08
C ASP A 43 3.28 29.29 -51.26
N ASP A 44 2.01 28.91 -51.10
CA ASP A 44 1.02 28.98 -52.18
C ASP A 44 0.41 30.39 -52.34
N ALA A 45 0.44 31.22 -51.29
CA ALA A 45 -0.25 32.50 -51.24
C ALA A 45 0.69 33.70 -50.99
N VAL A 46 1.73 33.52 -50.18
CA VAL A 46 2.68 34.58 -49.83
C VAL A 46 3.69 34.81 -50.96
N LYS A 47 4.01 36.08 -51.22
CA LYS A 47 5.08 36.47 -52.16
C LYS A 47 6.16 37.23 -51.41
N GLY A 48 7.42 36.86 -51.60
CA GLY A 48 8.56 37.50 -50.95
C GLY A 48 9.86 37.15 -51.67
N ALA A 49 10.94 37.86 -51.33
CA ALA A 49 12.26 37.62 -51.93
C ALA A 49 12.79 36.20 -51.61
N ASP A 50 12.45 35.69 -50.44
CA ASP A 50 12.89 34.37 -49.96
C ASP A 50 11.89 33.24 -50.35
N VAL A 51 10.79 33.55 -51.05
CA VAL A 51 9.78 32.56 -51.47
C VAL A 51 10.05 32.13 -52.91
N ILE A 52 10.54 30.91 -53.09
CA ILE A 52 11.09 30.44 -54.38
C ILE A 52 10.13 29.56 -55.19
N GLY A 53 8.96 29.22 -54.64
CA GLY A 53 7.98 28.38 -55.31
C GLY A 53 6.74 28.12 -54.46
N LYS A 54 5.87 27.22 -54.94
CA LYS A 54 4.67 26.76 -54.24
C LYS A 54 4.95 25.48 -53.45
N CYS A 55 4.11 25.17 -52.48
CA CYS A 55 4.27 23.95 -51.67
C CYS A 55 4.25 22.67 -52.53
N CYS A 56 3.45 22.66 -53.61
CA CYS A 56 3.40 21.53 -54.54
C CYS A 56 4.70 21.29 -55.32
N ASP A 57 5.57 22.30 -55.39
CA ASP A 57 6.82 22.23 -56.17
C ASP A 57 7.94 21.55 -55.40
N TYR A 58 7.72 21.15 -54.14
CA TYR A 58 8.74 20.63 -53.23
C TYR A 58 9.65 19.58 -53.88
N LYS A 59 9.11 18.56 -54.57
CA LYS A 59 9.94 17.53 -55.23
C LYS A 59 10.93 18.06 -56.26
N ALA A 60 10.64 19.18 -56.91
CA ALA A 60 11.55 19.80 -57.88
C ALA A 60 12.83 20.33 -57.20
N PHE A 61 12.73 20.69 -55.92
CA PHE A 61 13.83 21.27 -55.13
C PHE A 61 14.67 20.22 -54.39
N LEU A 62 14.34 18.94 -54.44
CA LEU A 62 15.06 17.89 -53.70
C LEU A 62 16.54 17.76 -54.09
N ASN A 63 16.86 18.06 -55.36
CA ASN A 63 18.26 18.03 -55.84
C ASN A 63 19.07 19.24 -55.35
N GLU A 64 18.39 20.32 -54.94
CA GLU A 64 19.01 21.57 -54.50
C GLU A 64 19.01 21.70 -52.98
N TYR A 65 17.96 21.22 -52.33
CA TYR A 65 17.81 21.16 -50.88
C TYR A 65 17.58 19.71 -50.49
N ASP A 66 18.51 19.13 -49.74
CA ASP A 66 18.36 17.81 -49.14
C ASP A 66 17.59 17.85 -47.82
N THR A 67 17.49 19.04 -47.20
CA THR A 67 16.88 19.28 -45.90
C THR A 67 15.66 20.18 -46.00
N ALA A 68 14.52 19.75 -45.45
CA ALA A 68 13.29 20.53 -45.47
C ALA A 68 12.43 20.32 -44.22
N VAL A 69 11.64 21.34 -43.85
CA VAL A 69 10.67 21.26 -42.75
C VAL A 69 9.35 21.94 -43.11
N ALA A 70 8.23 21.50 -42.52
CA ALA A 70 6.93 22.12 -42.69
C ALA A 70 6.60 23.06 -41.52
N ALA A 71 6.75 24.37 -41.72
CA ALA A 71 6.51 25.39 -40.69
C ALA A 71 5.13 26.03 -40.85
N LEU A 72 4.08 25.20 -40.79
CA LEU A 72 2.68 25.62 -40.88
C LEU A 72 2.04 25.69 -39.49
N GLY A 73 1.28 26.76 -39.25
CA GLY A 73 0.59 26.98 -37.98
C GLY A 73 -0.50 25.94 -37.72
N ASP A 74 -1.22 25.53 -38.77
CA ASP A 74 -2.20 24.45 -38.71
C ASP A 74 -1.52 23.11 -38.45
N SER A 75 -1.92 22.41 -37.38
CA SER A 75 -1.31 21.15 -36.95
C SER A 75 -1.51 20.01 -37.95
N GLY A 76 -2.67 19.96 -38.61
CA GLY A 76 -2.98 18.95 -39.61
C GLY A 76 -2.12 19.10 -40.86
N MET A 77 -2.03 20.32 -41.40
CA MET A 77 -1.22 20.62 -42.57
C MET A 77 0.28 20.47 -42.28
N ARG A 78 0.74 20.88 -41.09
CA ARG A 78 2.13 20.66 -40.66
C ARG A 78 2.48 19.17 -40.67
N LEU A 79 1.66 18.33 -40.04
CA LEU A 79 1.89 16.89 -40.03
C LEU A 79 1.88 16.29 -41.44
N TYR A 80 0.86 16.64 -42.25
CA TYR A 80 0.74 16.18 -43.63
C TYR A 80 1.99 16.50 -44.47
N TRP A 81 2.48 17.73 -44.42
CA TRP A 81 3.66 18.11 -45.20
C TRP A 81 4.95 17.53 -44.64
N THR A 82 5.10 17.42 -43.32
CA THR A 82 6.22 16.70 -42.70
C THR A 82 6.31 15.25 -43.21
N GLU A 83 5.18 14.54 -43.29
CA GLU A 83 5.11 13.19 -43.86
C GLU A 83 5.46 13.19 -45.35
N LYS A 84 4.91 14.13 -46.14
CA LYS A 84 5.22 14.25 -47.58
C LYS A 84 6.69 14.52 -47.87
N LEU A 85 7.36 15.31 -47.03
CA LEU A 85 8.78 15.61 -47.14
C LEU A 85 9.61 14.34 -46.84
N MET A 86 9.30 13.63 -45.76
CA MET A 86 9.96 12.37 -45.43
C MET A 86 9.76 11.31 -46.54
N GLU A 87 8.54 11.16 -47.05
CA GLU A 87 8.23 10.25 -48.17
C GLU A 87 9.00 10.60 -49.45
N ALA A 88 9.28 11.88 -49.69
CA ALA A 88 10.03 12.32 -50.85
C ALA A 88 11.55 12.18 -50.70
N GLY A 89 12.04 11.78 -49.52
CA GLY A 89 13.46 11.55 -49.26
C GLY A 89 14.22 12.75 -48.71
N TYR A 90 13.53 13.79 -48.24
CA TYR A 90 14.17 14.88 -47.51
C TYR A 90 14.69 14.41 -46.14
N GLN A 91 15.81 15.00 -45.70
CA GLN A 91 16.14 15.09 -44.29
C GLN A 91 15.17 16.08 -43.62
N VAL A 92 14.40 15.61 -42.64
CA VAL A 92 13.38 16.42 -41.95
C VAL A 92 13.76 16.54 -40.48
N PRO A 93 14.75 17.38 -40.13
CA PRO A 93 15.25 17.47 -38.76
C PRO A 93 14.21 18.06 -37.82
N ALA A 94 14.34 17.76 -36.53
CA ALA A 94 13.70 18.58 -35.51
C ALA A 94 14.43 19.93 -35.42
N ILE A 95 13.68 21.03 -35.36
CA ILE A 95 14.23 22.37 -35.17
C ILE A 95 14.07 22.73 -33.69
N ILE A 96 15.19 22.73 -32.96
CA ILE A 96 15.24 22.98 -31.53
C ILE A 96 15.92 24.33 -31.31
N HIS A 97 15.20 25.30 -30.74
CA HIS A 97 15.76 26.61 -30.46
C HIS A 97 16.93 26.49 -29.45
N PRO A 98 18.04 27.22 -29.60
CA PRO A 98 19.20 27.12 -28.69
C PRO A 98 18.92 27.40 -27.21
N SER A 99 17.82 28.10 -26.89
CA SER A 99 17.39 28.35 -25.52
C SER A 99 16.43 27.30 -24.95
N ALA A 100 16.01 26.30 -25.73
CA ALA A 100 15.21 25.19 -25.23
C ALA A 100 16.08 24.24 -24.40
N VAL A 101 15.48 23.61 -23.40
CA VAL A 101 16.14 22.59 -22.57
C VAL A 101 15.52 21.23 -22.90
N VAL A 102 16.28 20.38 -23.58
CA VAL A 102 15.85 19.02 -23.92
C VAL A 102 16.75 18.03 -23.21
N SER A 103 16.14 17.13 -22.42
CA SER A 103 16.89 16.09 -21.70
C SER A 103 17.60 15.14 -22.67
N PRO A 104 18.82 14.67 -22.39
CA PRO A 104 19.54 13.72 -23.24
C PRO A 104 18.81 12.38 -23.45
N SER A 105 17.91 12.00 -22.55
CA SER A 105 17.09 10.78 -22.65
C SER A 105 15.76 11.00 -23.37
N ALA A 106 15.42 12.25 -23.72
CA ALA A 106 14.23 12.54 -24.51
C ALA A 106 14.44 12.16 -25.98
N VAL A 107 13.40 11.68 -26.63
CA VAL A 107 13.40 11.36 -28.06
C VAL A 107 12.55 12.39 -28.78
N ILE A 108 13.15 13.12 -29.72
CA ILE A 108 12.45 14.14 -30.52
C ILE A 108 12.34 13.66 -31.97
N GLY A 109 11.12 13.53 -32.45
CA GLY A 109 10.82 13.09 -33.80
C GLY A 109 11.10 14.16 -34.87
N ASN A 110 11.43 13.70 -36.07
CA ASN A 110 11.51 14.46 -37.32
C ASN A 110 10.42 15.52 -37.50
N GLY A 111 10.80 16.68 -38.03
CA GLY A 111 9.89 17.78 -38.36
C GLY A 111 9.16 18.38 -37.16
N SER A 112 9.63 18.10 -35.94
CA SER A 112 9.12 18.70 -34.72
C SER A 112 9.87 19.97 -34.37
N PHE A 113 9.20 20.86 -33.65
CA PHE A 113 9.66 22.20 -33.34
C PHE A 113 9.64 22.39 -31.82
N ILE A 114 10.80 22.64 -31.21
CA ILE A 114 10.94 22.94 -29.79
C ILE A 114 11.39 24.40 -29.66
N MET A 115 10.49 25.27 -29.24
CA MET A 115 10.65 26.71 -29.36
C MET A 115 11.36 27.34 -28.14
N GLN A 116 11.53 28.66 -28.16
CA GLN A 116 12.30 29.42 -27.16
C GLN A 116 11.89 29.07 -25.73
N SER A 117 12.86 28.72 -24.89
CA SER A 117 12.67 28.44 -23.46
C SER A 117 11.67 27.30 -23.16
N ALA A 118 11.33 26.48 -24.14
CA ALA A 118 10.57 25.26 -23.91
C ALA A 118 11.44 24.20 -23.21
N ILE A 119 10.81 23.35 -22.40
CA ILE A 119 11.48 22.30 -21.64
C ILE A 119 10.88 20.94 -21.99
N VAL A 120 11.71 19.96 -22.33
CA VAL A 120 11.32 18.55 -22.52
C VAL A 120 12.19 17.68 -21.62
N ASN A 121 11.58 17.07 -20.60
CA ASN A 121 12.28 16.34 -19.53
C ASN A 121 12.59 14.87 -19.86
N THR A 122 13.21 14.17 -18.90
CA THR A 122 13.74 12.81 -19.07
C THR A 122 12.70 11.80 -19.54
N ASN A 123 13.12 10.86 -20.38
CA ASN A 123 12.32 9.74 -20.90
C ASN A 123 11.04 10.15 -21.65
N THR A 124 10.94 11.41 -22.07
CA THR A 124 9.78 11.90 -22.83
C THR A 124 9.97 11.64 -24.32
N VAL A 125 8.91 11.16 -24.97
CA VAL A 125 8.87 10.92 -26.41
C VAL A 125 8.00 11.96 -27.08
N VAL A 126 8.62 12.82 -27.89
CA VAL A 126 7.94 13.75 -28.79
C VAL A 126 7.96 13.13 -30.18
N GLU A 127 6.80 12.79 -30.73
CA GLU A 127 6.71 12.21 -32.07
C GLU A 127 6.95 13.25 -33.17
N HIS A 128 6.66 12.90 -34.42
CA HIS A 128 6.97 13.73 -35.59
C HIS A 128 5.94 14.84 -35.82
N GLY A 129 6.37 15.97 -36.38
CA GLY A 129 5.50 17.11 -36.72
C GLY A 129 4.91 17.86 -35.51
N VAL A 130 5.43 17.61 -34.30
CA VAL A 130 4.94 18.22 -33.06
C VAL A 130 5.45 19.65 -32.92
N LEU A 131 4.64 20.55 -32.37
CA LEU A 131 5.08 21.87 -31.94
C LEU A 131 5.02 21.97 -30.42
N VAL A 132 6.18 22.08 -29.76
CA VAL A 132 6.31 22.49 -28.36
C VAL A 132 6.65 23.97 -28.33
N ASN A 133 5.64 24.80 -28.08
CA ASN A 133 5.72 26.24 -28.26
C ASN A 133 6.51 26.94 -27.14
N SER A 134 6.82 28.23 -27.33
CA SER A 134 7.73 28.96 -26.45
C SER A 134 7.25 28.94 -24.98
N GLY A 135 8.19 28.65 -24.07
CA GLY A 135 7.94 28.54 -22.63
C GLY A 135 7.11 27.34 -22.19
N ALA A 136 6.71 26.43 -23.09
CA ALA A 136 5.97 25.24 -22.71
C ALA A 136 6.87 24.21 -22.01
N VAL A 137 6.30 23.44 -21.08
CA VAL A 137 6.99 22.38 -20.34
C VAL A 137 6.32 21.05 -20.62
N VAL A 138 7.09 20.07 -21.10
CA VAL A 138 6.69 18.66 -21.17
C VAL A 138 7.55 17.88 -20.18
N ASP A 139 6.95 17.52 -19.06
CA ASP A 139 7.64 16.88 -17.94
C ASP A 139 7.92 15.38 -18.23
N HIS A 140 8.60 14.70 -17.31
CA HIS A 140 9.21 13.38 -17.54
C HIS A 140 8.21 12.25 -17.84
N ASP A 141 8.71 11.19 -18.48
CA ASP A 141 7.96 9.96 -18.80
C ASP A 141 6.63 10.21 -19.56
N SER A 142 6.59 11.25 -20.41
CA SER A 142 5.39 11.61 -21.18
C SER A 142 5.52 11.26 -22.66
N ARG A 143 4.39 11.13 -23.37
CA ARG A 143 4.36 10.94 -24.83
C ARG A 143 3.50 12.00 -25.50
N VAL A 144 4.06 12.69 -26.48
CA VAL A 144 3.36 13.69 -27.29
C VAL A 144 3.21 13.18 -28.72
N GLY A 145 1.97 12.85 -29.11
CA GLY A 145 1.67 12.17 -30.36
C GLY A 145 1.85 13.03 -31.62
N CYS A 146 1.99 12.38 -32.78
CA CYS A 146 2.25 13.03 -34.07
C CYS A 146 1.36 14.26 -34.33
N GLY A 147 1.97 15.36 -34.76
CA GLY A 147 1.27 16.60 -35.11
C GLY A 147 0.63 17.35 -33.93
N ALA A 148 0.81 16.90 -32.68
CA ALA A 148 0.28 17.62 -31.53
C ALA A 148 0.89 19.03 -31.41
N HIS A 149 0.18 19.92 -30.71
CA HIS A 149 0.59 21.29 -30.46
C HIS A 149 0.48 21.60 -28.98
N ILE A 150 1.62 21.76 -28.32
CA ILE A 150 1.72 22.18 -26.92
C ILE A 150 1.81 23.71 -26.91
N GLY A 151 0.75 24.38 -26.45
CA GLY A 151 0.57 25.83 -26.51
C GLY A 151 1.59 26.64 -25.70
N LEU A 152 1.66 27.94 -25.96
CA LEU A 152 2.57 28.87 -25.29
C LEU A 152 2.43 28.78 -23.76
N GLY A 153 3.56 28.60 -23.06
CA GLY A 153 3.57 28.56 -21.59
C GLY A 153 2.74 27.44 -20.94
N SER A 154 2.26 26.45 -21.71
CA SER A 154 1.49 25.33 -21.17
C SER A 154 2.38 24.32 -20.44
N VAL A 155 1.80 23.55 -19.52
CA VAL A 155 2.52 22.55 -18.71
C VAL A 155 1.88 21.19 -18.86
N VAL A 156 2.59 20.24 -19.47
CA VAL A 156 2.25 18.83 -19.47
C VAL A 156 3.00 18.18 -18.33
N LYS A 157 2.31 17.78 -17.26
CA LYS A 157 2.91 17.09 -16.10
C LYS A 157 3.43 15.71 -16.49
N ALA A 158 4.22 15.12 -15.59
CA ALA A 158 4.81 13.81 -15.84
C ALA A 158 3.76 12.73 -16.11
N ASN A 159 4.15 11.68 -16.84
CA ASN A 159 3.29 10.54 -17.16
C ASN A 159 1.98 10.94 -17.87
N CYS A 160 2.07 11.85 -18.85
CA CYS A 160 0.94 12.22 -19.71
C CYS A 160 1.05 11.61 -21.10
N VAL A 161 -0.09 11.30 -21.71
CA VAL A 161 -0.18 11.00 -23.14
C VAL A 161 -1.01 12.08 -23.83
N ILE A 162 -0.39 12.88 -24.69
CA ILE A 162 -1.07 13.83 -25.56
C ILE A 162 -1.38 13.13 -26.88
N PRO A 163 -2.67 12.94 -27.25
CA PRO A 163 -3.04 12.31 -28.51
C PRO A 163 -2.52 13.05 -29.74
N SER A 164 -2.32 12.32 -30.84
CA SER A 164 -1.95 12.90 -32.13
C SER A 164 -2.91 14.00 -32.57
N ARG A 165 -2.39 15.07 -33.15
CA ARG A 165 -3.12 16.26 -33.62
C ARG A 165 -3.89 17.03 -32.53
N LYS A 166 -3.77 16.67 -31.25
CA LYS A 166 -4.37 17.44 -30.15
C LYS A 166 -3.61 18.76 -29.95
N LYS A 167 -4.37 19.84 -29.75
CA LYS A 167 -3.84 21.10 -29.22
C LYS A 167 -4.04 21.13 -27.70
N VAL A 168 -2.98 21.46 -26.97
CA VAL A 168 -3.02 21.91 -25.58
C VAL A 168 -3.04 23.44 -25.64
N GLU A 169 -4.02 24.06 -25.01
CA GLU A 169 -4.22 25.50 -25.13
C GLU A 169 -3.12 26.29 -24.42
N GLU A 170 -2.94 27.55 -24.81
CA GLU A 170 -1.95 28.43 -24.22
C GLU A 170 -2.17 28.57 -22.70
N GLY A 171 -1.11 28.33 -21.92
CA GLY A 171 -1.14 28.35 -20.45
C GLY A 171 -1.88 27.19 -19.78
N GLU A 172 -2.41 26.22 -20.53
CA GLU A 172 -3.12 25.06 -19.97
C GLU A 172 -2.16 24.13 -19.20
N VAL A 173 -2.64 23.54 -18.10
CA VAL A 173 -1.93 22.50 -17.35
C VAL A 173 -2.60 21.14 -17.59
N ILE A 174 -1.91 20.24 -18.27
CA ILE A 174 -2.32 18.85 -18.45
C ILE A 174 -1.79 18.02 -17.27
N PHE A 175 -2.71 17.36 -16.56
CA PHE A 175 -2.40 16.45 -15.47
C PHE A 175 -2.26 15.01 -15.98
N SER A 176 -1.46 14.19 -15.27
CA SER A 176 -1.23 12.78 -15.61
C SER A 176 -2.54 12.05 -15.90
N THR A 177 -2.63 11.47 -17.09
CA THR A 177 -3.70 10.56 -17.48
C THR A 177 -3.40 9.21 -16.86
N ARG A 178 -4.00 8.93 -15.71
CA ARG A 178 -3.89 7.62 -15.08
C ARG A 178 -4.46 6.55 -15.99
N ARG A 179 -3.75 5.42 -16.06
CA ARG A 179 -4.23 4.22 -16.72
C ARG A 179 -5.42 3.70 -15.92
N LYS A 180 -6.50 3.34 -16.62
CA LYS A 180 -7.60 2.61 -16.01
C LYS A 180 -7.10 1.22 -15.60
N ILE A 181 -7.21 0.91 -14.31
CA ILE A 181 -6.86 -0.39 -13.73
C ILE A 181 -8.18 -1.11 -13.44
N ASP A 182 -8.29 -2.36 -13.88
CA ASP A 182 -9.53 -3.12 -13.70
C ASP A 182 -9.77 -3.43 -12.22
N GLY A 183 -11.04 -3.39 -11.80
CA GLY A 183 -11.45 -3.58 -10.40
C GLY A 183 -11.23 -2.37 -9.47
N VAL A 184 -10.64 -1.27 -9.96
CA VAL A 184 -10.60 -0.01 -9.21
C VAL A 184 -11.98 0.64 -9.21
N THR A 185 -12.60 0.72 -8.04
CA THR A 185 -13.97 1.22 -7.84
C THR A 185 -14.04 2.66 -7.34
N SER A 186 -12.93 3.23 -6.87
CA SER A 186 -12.87 4.58 -6.31
C SER A 186 -11.59 5.32 -6.68
N ARG A 187 -11.65 6.66 -6.64
CA ARG A 187 -10.48 7.51 -6.88
C ARG A 187 -9.40 7.32 -5.80
N ASN A 188 -9.79 7.12 -4.55
CA ASN A 188 -8.86 6.93 -3.43
C ASN A 188 -8.07 5.62 -3.57
N LEU A 189 -8.71 4.54 -4.03
CA LEU A 189 -8.03 3.28 -4.35
C LEU A 189 -7.02 3.47 -5.50
N GLU A 190 -7.40 4.22 -6.54
CA GLU A 190 -6.49 4.58 -7.63
C GLU A 190 -5.30 5.41 -7.12
N ASP A 191 -5.55 6.41 -6.27
CA ASP A 191 -4.52 7.27 -5.66
C ASP A 191 -3.52 6.41 -4.88
N ALA A 192 -4.00 5.47 -4.07
CA ALA A 192 -3.16 4.54 -3.30
C ALA A 192 -2.29 3.65 -4.20
N LEU A 193 -2.86 3.03 -5.24
CA LEU A 193 -2.09 2.21 -6.20
C LEU A 193 -0.97 3.01 -6.87
N TYR A 194 -1.23 4.28 -7.21
CA TYR A 194 -0.21 5.16 -7.78
C TYR A 194 0.86 5.56 -6.75
N ALA A 195 0.47 5.80 -5.50
CA ALA A 195 1.38 6.16 -4.41
C ALA A 195 2.37 5.04 -4.07
N PHE A 196 1.91 3.78 -4.06
CA PHE A 196 2.77 2.59 -3.90
C PHE A 196 3.50 2.18 -5.19
N GLY A 197 3.25 2.88 -6.29
CA GLY A 197 3.98 2.75 -7.53
C GLY A 197 3.46 1.72 -8.52
N PHE A 198 2.37 1.04 -8.19
CA PHE A 198 1.75 0.02 -9.02
C PHE A 198 0.93 0.60 -10.19
N GLY A 199 0.55 1.88 -10.14
CA GLY A 199 -0.42 2.47 -11.06
C GLY A 199 -0.16 2.29 -12.58
N LEU A 200 1.09 2.17 -13.01
CA LEU A 200 1.43 1.97 -14.43
C LEU A 200 1.37 0.48 -14.85
N GLN A 201 1.69 -0.43 -13.92
CA GLN A 201 1.95 -1.84 -14.22
C GLN A 201 0.84 -2.78 -13.72
N CYS A 202 0.13 -2.43 -12.65
CA CYS A 202 -0.92 -3.27 -12.05
C CYS A 202 -1.93 -3.75 -13.08
N SER A 203 -2.14 -5.06 -13.15
CA SER A 203 -3.10 -5.65 -14.10
C SER A 203 -4.52 -5.33 -13.67
N TYR A 204 -4.87 -5.72 -12.44
CA TYR A 204 -6.17 -5.48 -11.83
C TYR A 204 -6.10 -5.59 -10.30
N VAL A 205 -7.16 -5.14 -9.63
CA VAL A 205 -7.37 -5.34 -8.18
C VAL A 205 -8.72 -5.97 -7.91
N LYS A 206 -8.88 -6.64 -6.77
CA LYS A 206 -10.18 -7.13 -6.29
C LYS A 206 -10.28 -7.07 -4.76
N PRO A 207 -11.47 -6.90 -4.18
CA PRO A 207 -11.65 -7.08 -2.74
C PRO A 207 -11.12 -8.45 -2.29
N PHE A 208 -10.47 -8.50 -1.14
CA PHE A 208 -9.80 -9.70 -0.63
C PHE A 208 -9.98 -9.86 0.89
N GLY A 209 -10.20 -11.09 1.34
CA GLY A 209 -10.34 -11.45 2.75
C GLY A 209 -11.73 -11.20 3.35
N GLU A 210 -11.91 -11.71 4.56
CA GLU A 210 -13.15 -11.59 5.35
C GLU A 210 -13.02 -10.61 6.54
N GLY A 211 -11.87 -9.92 6.64
CA GLY A 211 -11.53 -9.03 7.75
C GLY A 211 -12.61 -7.97 8.02
N HIS A 212 -12.89 -7.73 9.31
CA HIS A 212 -14.00 -6.88 9.73
C HIS A 212 -13.64 -5.42 10.00
N ILE A 213 -12.34 -5.12 10.12
CA ILE A 213 -11.82 -3.80 10.52
C ILE A 213 -11.39 -2.98 9.31
N ASN A 214 -10.38 -3.46 8.57
CA ASN A 214 -9.77 -2.78 7.42
C ASN A 214 -10.39 -3.23 6.09
N GLU A 215 -10.44 -2.33 5.10
CA GLU A 215 -10.83 -2.71 3.75
C GLU A 215 -9.61 -3.20 2.97
N THR A 216 -9.67 -4.42 2.46
CA THR A 216 -8.50 -5.12 1.91
C THR A 216 -8.70 -5.46 0.43
N TYR A 217 -7.66 -5.23 -0.36
CA TYR A 217 -7.61 -5.45 -1.80
C TYR A 217 -6.41 -6.34 -2.17
N ALA A 218 -6.66 -7.35 -3.00
CA ALA A 218 -5.62 -8.11 -3.68
C ALA A 218 -5.17 -7.34 -4.93
N VAL A 219 -3.86 -7.09 -5.05
CA VAL A 219 -3.24 -6.41 -6.19
C VAL A 219 -2.54 -7.43 -7.07
N TYR A 220 -2.99 -7.52 -8.32
CA TYR A 220 -2.40 -8.41 -9.32
C TYR A 220 -1.42 -7.66 -10.21
N MET A 221 -0.25 -8.26 -10.42
CA MET A 221 0.85 -7.71 -11.21
C MET A 221 1.16 -8.62 -12.39
N PRO A 222 1.54 -8.07 -13.55
CA PRO A 222 1.91 -8.87 -14.71
C PRO A 222 3.26 -9.55 -14.51
N THR A 223 3.35 -10.81 -14.87
CA THR A 223 4.56 -11.65 -14.91
C THR A 223 4.70 -12.29 -16.29
N GLU A 224 5.80 -13.00 -16.54
CA GLU A 224 6.00 -13.74 -17.81
C GLU A 224 4.95 -14.86 -18.00
N GLU A 225 4.40 -15.39 -16.90
CA GLU A 225 3.47 -16.53 -16.90
C GLU A 225 1.98 -16.11 -16.78
N GLY A 226 1.69 -14.82 -16.61
CA GLY A 226 0.33 -14.29 -16.48
C GLY A 226 0.24 -13.18 -15.43
N ASP A 227 -0.89 -13.07 -14.75
CA ASP A 227 -1.07 -12.13 -13.64
C ASP A 227 -0.91 -12.85 -12.31
N GLU A 228 -0.04 -12.34 -11.43
CA GLU A 228 0.24 -12.91 -10.11
C GLU A 228 -0.36 -12.03 -9.01
N PHE A 229 -0.96 -12.66 -7.99
CA PHE A 229 -1.35 -11.96 -6.76
C PHE A 229 -0.10 -11.64 -5.95
N ALA A 230 0.38 -10.39 -6.05
CA ALA A 230 1.68 -10.01 -5.51
C ALA A 230 1.60 -9.21 -4.21
N TYR A 231 0.55 -8.40 -4.04
CA TYR A 231 0.47 -7.46 -2.91
C TYR A 231 -0.92 -7.35 -2.30
N ILE A 232 -0.97 -7.13 -0.98
CA ILE A 232 -2.17 -6.80 -0.24
C ILE A 232 -2.17 -5.29 0.01
N LEU A 233 -3.15 -4.57 -0.54
CA LEU A 233 -3.35 -3.15 -0.29
C LEU A 233 -4.54 -2.97 0.66
N GLN A 234 -4.36 -2.22 1.75
CA GLN A 234 -5.39 -2.02 2.77
C GLN A 234 -5.65 -0.56 3.03
N ARG A 235 -6.94 -0.19 3.14
CA ARG A 235 -7.36 1.05 3.78
C ARG A 235 -7.61 0.79 5.26
N VAL A 236 -6.83 1.45 6.10
CA VAL A 236 -6.84 1.31 7.56
C VAL A 236 -8.04 2.05 8.15
N ASN A 237 -8.71 1.46 9.14
CA ASN A 237 -9.87 2.05 9.76
C ASN A 237 -9.50 3.12 10.81
N ASN A 238 -9.60 4.40 10.42
CA ASN A 238 -9.29 5.53 11.32
C ASN A 238 -10.32 5.77 12.44
N ASN A 239 -11.44 5.02 12.48
CA ASN A 239 -12.36 5.07 13.60
C ASN A 239 -11.81 4.30 14.81
N VAL A 240 -11.11 3.20 14.56
CA VAL A 240 -10.47 2.36 15.59
C VAL A 240 -9.08 2.90 15.90
N PHE A 241 -8.27 3.14 14.87
CA PHE A 241 -6.88 3.59 15.03
C PHE A 241 -6.77 5.11 14.85
N LYS A 242 -6.76 5.82 15.97
CA LYS A 242 -6.72 7.30 16.00
C LYS A 242 -5.36 7.89 15.66
N ASP A 243 -4.28 7.12 15.80
CA ASP A 243 -2.93 7.47 15.35
C ASP A 243 -2.41 6.44 14.32
N PRO A 244 -2.83 6.52 13.05
CA PRO A 244 -2.35 5.63 12.00
C PRO A 244 -0.83 5.70 11.79
N ALA A 245 -0.22 6.85 12.03
CA ALA A 245 1.22 7.01 11.94
C ALA A 245 1.94 6.18 13.01
N GLY A 246 1.45 6.20 14.25
CA GLY A 246 1.96 5.37 15.33
C GLY A 246 1.78 3.87 15.09
N VAL A 247 0.62 3.44 14.56
CA VAL A 247 0.39 2.04 14.15
C VAL A 247 1.42 1.62 13.10
N MET A 248 1.62 2.42 12.05
CA MET A 248 2.57 2.10 10.99
C MET A 248 4.02 2.16 11.43
N GLU A 249 4.37 3.03 12.38
CA GLU A 249 5.70 3.07 12.99
C GLU A 249 5.99 1.78 13.78
N ASN A 250 5.04 1.32 14.59
CA ASN A 250 5.15 0.04 15.30
C ASN A 250 5.30 -1.13 14.32
N ILE A 251 4.37 -1.28 13.37
CA ILE A 251 4.37 -2.38 12.40
C ILE A 251 5.68 -2.39 11.61
N PHE A 252 6.09 -1.24 11.06
CA PHE A 252 7.31 -1.16 10.25
C PHE A 252 8.57 -1.45 11.09
N GLY A 253 8.65 -0.92 12.31
CA GLY A 253 9.77 -1.16 13.22
C GLY A 253 9.92 -2.63 13.59
N VAL A 254 8.81 -3.28 13.98
CA VAL A 254 8.80 -4.70 14.34
C VAL A 254 9.10 -5.57 13.12
N THR A 255 8.43 -5.34 11.99
CA THR A 255 8.64 -6.19 10.81
C THR A 255 10.05 -6.08 10.26
N GLU A 256 10.65 -4.89 10.16
CA GLU A 256 12.05 -4.75 9.74
C GLU A 256 13.04 -5.40 10.71
N TYR A 257 12.74 -5.35 12.01
CA TYR A 257 13.54 -6.05 13.01
C TYR A 257 13.44 -7.58 12.83
N LEU A 258 12.22 -8.12 12.72
CA LEU A 258 11.98 -9.55 12.47
C LEU A 258 12.66 -10.02 11.19
N ARG A 259 12.63 -9.22 10.12
CA ARG A 259 13.31 -9.55 8.86
C ARG A 259 14.81 -9.78 9.05
N ASN A 260 15.46 -9.08 9.98
CA ASN A 260 16.87 -9.30 10.30
C ASN A 260 17.07 -10.57 11.14
N VAL A 261 16.25 -10.76 12.17
CA VAL A 261 16.29 -11.95 13.04
C VAL A 261 16.07 -13.23 12.22
N ILE A 262 15.05 -13.26 11.36
CA ILE A 262 14.73 -14.40 10.49
C ILE A 262 15.91 -14.73 9.55
N ARG A 263 16.58 -13.73 8.98
CA ARG A 263 17.77 -13.96 8.15
C ARG A 263 18.92 -14.57 8.94
N GLU A 264 19.13 -14.13 10.18
CA GLU A 264 20.15 -14.69 11.08
C GLU A 264 19.84 -16.14 11.48
N GLU A 265 18.56 -16.48 11.61
CA GLU A 265 18.07 -17.84 11.83
C GLU A 265 18.11 -18.72 10.57
N GLY A 266 18.39 -18.13 9.40
CA GLY A 266 18.47 -18.82 8.11
C GLY A 266 17.13 -19.04 7.42
N GLY A 267 16.09 -18.30 7.83
CA GLY A 267 14.75 -18.32 7.25
C GLY A 267 14.56 -17.36 6.05
N ASP A 268 13.34 -17.32 5.55
CA ASP A 268 12.89 -16.46 4.47
C ASP A 268 12.03 -15.29 5.02
N PRO A 269 12.60 -14.09 5.17
CA PRO A 269 11.89 -12.94 5.73
C PRO A 269 10.74 -12.43 4.85
N ASP A 270 10.70 -12.77 3.55
CA ASP A 270 9.60 -12.39 2.67
C ASP A 270 8.40 -13.36 2.82
N ARG A 271 8.58 -14.50 3.52
CA ARG A 271 7.51 -15.44 3.85
C ARG A 271 7.16 -15.49 5.33
N GLU A 272 8.13 -15.30 6.21
CA GLU A 272 7.97 -15.52 7.66
C GLU A 272 7.54 -14.27 8.46
N THR A 273 7.59 -13.08 7.86
CA THR A 273 7.03 -11.85 8.43
C THR A 273 6.39 -11.00 7.33
N LEU A 274 5.42 -10.16 7.72
CA LEU A 274 4.86 -9.16 6.81
C LEU A 274 5.98 -8.23 6.29
N SER A 275 6.02 -8.02 4.97
CA SER A 275 6.95 -7.07 4.36
C SER A 275 6.20 -5.84 3.87
N CYS A 276 6.39 -4.72 4.59
CA CYS A 276 5.75 -3.45 4.27
C CYS A 276 6.33 -2.84 2.99
N ILE A 277 5.47 -2.49 2.04
CA ILE A 277 5.88 -1.78 0.82
C ILE A 277 5.77 -0.27 1.07
N LYS A 278 6.88 0.46 0.93
CA LYS A 278 6.89 1.92 1.03
C LYS A 278 6.28 2.56 -0.21
N THR A 279 5.71 3.75 -0.03
CA THR A 279 5.32 4.61 -1.15
C THR A 279 6.54 5.04 -1.97
N LYS A 280 6.32 5.53 -3.19
CA LYS A 280 7.37 6.10 -4.06
C LYS A 280 8.19 7.21 -3.41
N ASN A 281 7.63 7.90 -2.41
CA ASN A 281 8.29 8.97 -1.67
C ASN A 281 8.98 8.47 -0.39
N GLY A 282 8.97 7.16 -0.13
CA GLY A 282 9.62 6.54 1.03
C GLY A 282 8.78 6.51 2.31
N CYS A 283 7.54 6.98 2.30
CA CYS A 283 6.62 6.90 3.43
C CYS A 283 6.10 5.47 3.65
N THR A 284 5.83 5.09 4.90
CA THR A 284 5.31 3.77 5.29
C THR A 284 3.83 3.57 4.96
N TYR A 285 3.08 4.66 4.77
CA TYR A 285 1.69 4.64 4.34
C TYR A 285 1.39 5.85 3.45
N PHE A 286 0.24 5.82 2.78
CA PHE A 286 -0.31 6.91 1.97
C PHE A 286 -1.61 7.40 2.61
N GLU A 287 -1.81 8.71 2.71
CA GLU A 287 -3.09 9.28 3.15
C GLU A 287 -3.86 9.78 1.93
N ASP A 288 -5.11 9.33 1.77
CA ASP A 288 -5.95 9.77 0.67
C ASP A 288 -6.58 11.16 0.91
N ASN A 289 -7.36 11.60 -0.07
CA ASN A 289 -7.99 12.92 -0.11
C ASN A 289 -8.99 13.15 1.04
N GLU A 290 -9.42 12.08 1.71
CA GLU A 290 -10.38 12.08 2.82
C GLU A 290 -9.69 11.88 4.18
N GLY A 291 -8.35 11.84 4.20
CA GLY A 291 -7.58 11.60 5.42
C GLY A 291 -7.57 10.12 5.85
N GLN A 292 -7.88 9.19 4.94
CA GLN A 292 -7.85 7.76 5.24
C GLN A 292 -6.47 7.17 4.96
N PRO A 293 -5.88 6.39 5.87
CA PRO A 293 -4.58 5.78 5.68
C PRO A 293 -4.67 4.53 4.81
N TRP A 294 -3.73 4.38 3.89
CA TRP A 294 -3.53 3.22 3.03
C TRP A 294 -2.15 2.66 3.24
N ARG A 295 -2.05 1.34 3.36
CA ARG A 295 -0.79 0.59 3.53
C ARG A 295 -0.73 -0.59 2.58
N CYS A 296 0.47 -1.11 2.35
CA CYS A 296 0.67 -2.23 1.44
C CYS A 296 1.66 -3.24 2.00
N TYR A 297 1.36 -4.53 1.80
CA TYR A 297 2.23 -5.66 2.13
C TYR A 297 2.47 -6.51 0.89
N ASN A 298 3.55 -7.29 0.89
CA ASN A 298 3.66 -8.44 -0.01
C ASN A 298 2.58 -9.49 0.32
N TYR A 299 2.14 -10.22 -0.70
CA TYR A 299 1.33 -11.42 -0.50
C TYR A 299 2.24 -12.61 -0.19
N ILE A 300 1.92 -13.37 0.86
CA ILE A 300 2.64 -14.58 1.23
C ILE A 300 1.96 -15.77 0.55
N SER A 301 2.53 -16.21 -0.57
CA SER A 301 2.01 -17.33 -1.35
C SER A 301 2.22 -18.68 -0.67
N ASN A 302 1.48 -19.70 -1.13
CA ASN A 302 1.48 -21.05 -0.58
C ASN A 302 1.18 -21.10 0.93
N SER A 303 0.24 -20.25 1.37
CA SER A 303 -0.20 -20.18 2.77
C SER A 303 -1.70 -20.40 2.91
N VAL A 304 -2.11 -20.93 4.06
CA VAL A 304 -3.49 -21.19 4.45
C VAL A 304 -3.78 -20.51 5.79
N CYS A 305 -4.97 -19.95 5.93
CA CYS A 305 -5.46 -19.36 7.17
C CYS A 305 -6.69 -20.15 7.62
N TYR A 306 -6.71 -20.60 8.88
CA TYR A 306 -7.82 -21.35 9.47
C TYR A 306 -8.67 -20.44 10.34
N GLN A 307 -10.00 -20.52 10.22
CA GLN A 307 -10.92 -19.73 11.04
C GLN A 307 -11.14 -20.34 12.42
N LEU A 308 -11.04 -21.67 12.53
CA LEU A 308 -11.24 -22.46 13.75
C LEU A 308 -10.19 -23.56 13.82
N VAL A 309 -9.98 -24.12 15.01
CA VAL A 309 -9.17 -25.33 15.18
C VAL A 309 -9.96 -26.53 14.66
N GLU A 310 -9.52 -27.10 13.54
CA GLU A 310 -10.11 -28.29 12.92
C GLU A 310 -9.29 -29.55 13.22
N ASP A 311 -7.97 -29.37 13.41
CA ASP A 311 -7.01 -30.40 13.78
C ASP A 311 -6.24 -29.93 15.02
N PRO A 312 -6.16 -30.72 16.11
CA PRO A 312 -5.38 -30.37 17.30
C PRO A 312 -3.93 -29.92 17.03
N GLU A 313 -3.29 -30.41 15.96
CA GLU A 313 -1.94 -29.98 15.57
C GLU A 313 -1.88 -28.49 15.21
N GLN A 314 -2.94 -27.93 14.61
CA GLN A 314 -3.01 -26.50 14.27
C GLN A 314 -2.85 -25.63 15.51
N PHE A 315 -3.39 -26.07 16.65
CA PHE A 315 -3.34 -25.32 17.90
C PHE A 315 -2.00 -25.46 18.61
N TYR A 316 -1.33 -26.61 18.49
CA TYR A 316 0.08 -26.75 18.89
C TYR A 316 0.98 -25.81 18.07
N GLN A 317 0.82 -25.79 16.74
CA GLN A 317 1.57 -24.90 15.85
C GLN A 317 1.28 -23.42 16.11
N SER A 318 0.04 -23.09 16.49
CA SER A 318 -0.33 -21.74 16.93
C SER A 318 0.45 -21.30 18.18
N GLY A 319 0.48 -22.16 19.21
CA GLY A 319 1.29 -21.91 20.41
C GLY A 319 2.76 -21.74 20.09
N ASN A 320 3.31 -22.62 19.25
CA ASN A 320 4.70 -22.53 18.81
C ASN A 320 4.99 -21.20 18.06
N SER A 321 4.08 -20.76 17.18
CA SER A 321 4.26 -19.55 16.38
C SER A 321 4.27 -18.29 17.25
N PHE A 322 3.29 -18.10 18.14
CA PHE A 322 3.25 -16.94 19.02
C PHE A 322 4.37 -16.98 20.07
N GLY A 323 4.76 -18.16 20.53
CA GLY A 323 5.93 -18.31 21.41
C GLY A 323 7.23 -17.92 20.70
N HIS A 324 7.41 -18.37 19.46
CA HIS A 324 8.59 -18.03 18.64
C HIS A 324 8.62 -16.53 18.31
N PHE A 325 7.47 -15.93 18.02
CA PHE A 325 7.33 -14.48 17.82
C PHE A 325 7.76 -13.67 19.04
N LEU A 326 7.29 -14.05 20.24
CA LEU A 326 7.70 -13.42 21.49
C LEU A 326 9.22 -13.55 21.71
N LYS A 327 9.78 -14.73 21.40
CA LYS A 327 11.23 -14.98 21.49
C LYS A 327 12.02 -14.10 20.52
N GLN A 328 11.64 -14.07 19.24
CA GLN A 328 12.31 -13.28 18.22
C GLN A 328 12.33 -11.79 18.61
N LEU A 329 11.27 -11.28 19.23
CA LEU A 329 11.16 -9.89 19.69
C LEU A 329 11.76 -9.63 21.08
N GLY A 330 12.40 -10.62 21.72
CA GLY A 330 12.88 -10.51 23.10
C GLY A 330 13.88 -9.36 23.33
N ASN A 331 14.65 -8.97 22.31
CA ASN A 331 15.60 -7.85 22.38
C ASN A 331 15.06 -6.56 21.74
N TYR A 332 13.84 -6.55 21.21
CA TYR A 332 13.21 -5.33 20.70
C TYR A 332 12.79 -4.43 21.87
N PRO A 333 13.10 -3.11 21.84
CA PRO A 333 12.76 -2.22 22.94
C PRO A 333 11.25 -1.99 23.01
N ALA A 334 10.53 -2.79 23.80
CA ALA A 334 9.07 -2.72 23.92
C ALA A 334 8.59 -1.30 24.25
N SER A 335 9.27 -0.58 25.14
CA SER A 335 8.93 0.80 25.52
C SER A 335 9.05 1.84 24.39
N SER A 336 9.63 1.48 23.24
CA SER A 336 9.66 2.34 22.05
C SER A 336 8.36 2.27 21.24
N LEU A 337 7.55 1.22 21.43
CA LEU A 337 6.28 1.06 20.74
C LEU A 337 5.23 1.98 21.35
N LYS A 338 4.39 2.56 20.48
CA LYS A 338 3.23 3.35 20.88
C LYS A 338 2.07 2.44 21.26
N GLU A 339 1.27 2.82 22.25
CA GLU A 339 -0.03 2.18 22.47
C GLU A 339 -0.97 2.53 21.31
N THR A 340 -1.30 1.55 20.46
CA THR A 340 -2.18 1.77 19.30
C THR A 340 -3.64 1.91 19.73
N ILE A 341 -4.01 1.21 20.79
CA ILE A 341 -5.29 1.35 21.49
C ILE A 341 -4.98 1.53 22.98
N PRO A 342 -5.18 2.73 23.55
CA PRO A 342 -4.92 2.96 24.96
C PRO A 342 -5.71 1.99 25.85
N ASP A 343 -5.04 1.47 26.88
CA ASP A 343 -5.65 0.59 27.88
C ASP A 343 -6.30 -0.66 27.29
N PHE A 344 -5.74 -1.20 26.20
CA PHE A 344 -6.39 -2.25 25.42
C PHE A 344 -6.75 -3.48 26.27
N HIS A 345 -5.76 -4.04 26.97
CA HIS A 345 -5.87 -5.14 27.93
C HIS A 345 -5.70 -4.71 29.38
N ASN A 346 -6.19 -3.51 29.72
CA ASN A 346 -6.31 -3.09 31.10
C ASN A 346 -7.67 -3.54 31.65
N THR A 347 -7.72 -4.77 32.16
CA THR A 347 -8.98 -5.40 32.60
C THR A 347 -9.66 -4.61 33.72
N VAL A 348 -8.91 -3.90 34.58
CA VAL A 348 -9.46 -2.99 35.60
C VAL A 348 -10.28 -1.88 34.95
N LYS A 349 -9.70 -1.17 33.97
CA LYS A 349 -10.41 -0.11 33.23
C LYS A 349 -11.57 -0.63 32.40
N ARG A 350 -11.45 -1.83 31.82
CA ARG A 350 -12.57 -2.50 31.13
C ARG A 350 -13.73 -2.77 32.09
N PHE A 351 -13.43 -3.20 33.32
CA PHE A 351 -14.43 -3.40 34.35
C PHE A 351 -15.08 -2.09 34.82
N GLU A 352 -14.30 -1.02 34.99
CA GLU A 352 -14.86 0.31 35.30
C GLU A 352 -15.83 0.80 34.22
N ASN A 353 -15.57 0.47 32.94
CA ASN A 353 -16.49 0.80 31.85
C ASN A 353 -17.79 0.00 31.94
N LEU A 354 -17.73 -1.28 32.32
CA LEU A 354 -18.94 -2.06 32.63
C LEU A 354 -19.74 -1.42 33.78
N GLU A 355 -19.08 -1.00 34.86
CA GLU A 355 -19.76 -0.32 35.98
C GLU A 355 -20.45 0.98 35.54
N LYS A 356 -19.82 1.75 34.66
CA LYS A 356 -20.40 2.97 34.07
C LYS A 356 -21.60 2.63 33.18
N ALA A 357 -21.50 1.61 32.33
CA ALA A 357 -22.57 1.17 31.46
C ALA A 357 -23.78 0.67 32.26
N LEU A 358 -23.55 -0.11 33.33
CA LEU A 358 -24.60 -0.58 34.24
C LEU A 358 -25.32 0.56 34.96
N LYS A 359 -24.58 1.58 35.40
CA LYS A 359 -25.17 2.74 36.06
C LYS A 359 -26.03 3.57 35.11
N ARG A 360 -25.66 3.64 33.83
CA ARG A 360 -26.39 4.40 32.80
C ARG A 360 -27.57 3.61 32.24
N ASP A 361 -27.40 2.31 32.05
CA ASP A 361 -28.34 1.35 31.43
C ASP A 361 -29.13 1.98 30.26
N ILE A 362 -28.39 2.52 29.27
CA ILE A 362 -28.92 3.39 28.20
C ILE A 362 -30.10 2.74 27.46
N LYS A 363 -30.08 1.41 27.32
CA LYS A 363 -31.10 0.64 26.61
C LYS A 363 -32.08 -0.09 27.51
N ASN A 364 -32.03 0.11 28.84
CA ASN A 364 -32.80 -0.65 29.83
C ASN A 364 -32.61 -2.17 29.68
N ARG A 365 -31.41 -2.60 29.30
CA ARG A 365 -31.08 -4.00 28.98
C ARG A 365 -30.58 -4.75 30.21
N ALA A 366 -30.14 -4.07 31.27
CA ALA A 366 -29.62 -4.73 32.48
C ALA A 366 -30.61 -5.73 33.12
N ILE A 367 -31.92 -5.50 32.98
CA ILE A 367 -32.94 -6.43 33.47
C ILE A 367 -32.92 -7.79 32.74
N THR A 368 -32.41 -7.83 31.52
CA THR A 368 -32.39 -9.03 30.65
C THR A 368 -31.15 -9.91 30.85
N CYS A 369 -30.15 -9.41 31.58
CA CYS A 369 -28.84 -10.07 31.74
C CYS A 369 -28.32 -10.07 33.18
N ARG A 370 -29.22 -10.20 34.17
CA ARG A 370 -28.85 -10.20 35.60
C ARG A 370 -27.84 -11.29 35.99
N PRO A 371 -27.96 -12.55 35.50
CA PRO A 371 -26.97 -13.59 35.80
C PRO A 371 -25.57 -13.23 35.32
N GLU A 372 -25.46 -12.68 34.11
CA GLU A 372 -24.20 -12.27 33.48
C GLU A 372 -23.56 -11.09 34.23
N ILE A 373 -24.39 -10.14 34.69
CA ILE A 373 -23.93 -9.03 35.53
C ILE A 373 -23.41 -9.55 36.87
N ALA A 374 -24.13 -10.45 37.53
CA ALA A 374 -23.70 -11.02 38.81
C ALA A 374 -22.37 -11.78 38.64
N PHE A 375 -22.25 -12.59 37.59
CA PHE A 375 -21.04 -13.32 37.23
C PHE A 375 -19.83 -12.38 37.10
N ALA A 376 -20.00 -11.24 36.43
CA ALA A 376 -18.95 -10.24 36.30
C ALA A 376 -18.62 -9.57 37.64
N LEU A 377 -19.63 -9.14 38.40
CA LEU A 377 -19.44 -8.45 39.68
C LEU A 377 -18.69 -9.31 40.73
N ASP A 378 -18.98 -10.62 40.77
CA ASP A 378 -18.33 -11.56 41.68
C ASP A 378 -16.81 -11.71 41.41
N ARG A 379 -16.36 -11.38 40.19
CA ARG A 379 -14.97 -11.51 39.73
C ARG A 379 -14.21 -10.20 39.65
N LYS A 380 -14.75 -9.10 40.22
CA LYS A 380 -14.09 -7.78 40.20
C LYS A 380 -12.66 -7.80 40.71
N GLN A 381 -12.35 -8.62 41.72
CA GLN A 381 -11.00 -8.69 42.29
C GLN A 381 -10.00 -9.40 41.38
N ASP A 382 -10.45 -10.24 40.44
CA ASP A 382 -9.55 -10.93 39.53
C ASP A 382 -8.97 -9.97 38.48
N CYS A 383 -9.71 -8.91 38.10
CA CYS A 383 -9.31 -7.93 37.10
C CYS A 383 -7.94 -7.27 37.35
N LYS A 384 -7.48 -7.24 38.59
CA LYS A 384 -6.24 -6.58 38.98
C LYS A 384 -5.03 -7.52 39.01
N VAL A 385 -5.21 -8.84 38.88
CA VAL A 385 -4.15 -9.82 39.14
C VAL A 385 -2.92 -9.62 38.24
N LEU A 386 -3.12 -9.43 36.93
CA LEU A 386 -2.00 -9.17 36.01
C LEU A 386 -1.56 -7.71 36.03
N VAL A 387 -2.50 -6.77 36.19
CA VAL A 387 -2.19 -5.33 36.24
C VAL A 387 -1.32 -4.98 37.44
N GLU A 388 -1.64 -5.48 38.64
CA GLU A 388 -0.83 -5.26 39.84
C GLU A 388 0.58 -5.85 39.69
N GLN A 389 0.71 -7.01 39.03
CA GLN A 389 1.99 -7.66 38.77
C GLN A 389 2.83 -6.93 37.70
N GLN A 390 2.18 -6.27 36.73
CA GLN A 390 2.86 -5.40 35.78
C GLN A 390 3.32 -4.11 36.48
N GLU A 391 2.44 -3.45 37.23
CA GLU A 391 2.71 -2.18 37.90
C GLU A 391 3.80 -2.30 38.97
N ASN A 392 3.86 -3.43 39.67
CA ASN A 392 4.88 -3.68 40.69
C ASN A 392 6.20 -4.26 40.11
N GLY A 393 6.26 -4.51 38.79
CA GLY A 393 7.43 -5.03 38.09
C GLY A 393 7.70 -6.53 38.24
N THR A 394 6.75 -7.31 38.77
CA THR A 394 6.85 -8.78 38.83
C THR A 394 6.81 -9.39 37.44
N LEU A 395 5.95 -8.88 36.56
CA LEU A 395 5.88 -9.30 35.16
C LEU A 395 6.55 -8.26 34.26
N PRO A 396 7.50 -8.65 33.41
CA PRO A 396 8.20 -7.73 32.53
C PRO A 396 7.30 -7.27 31.38
N LEU A 397 7.56 -6.06 30.89
CA LEU A 397 6.93 -5.54 29.68
C LEU A 397 7.55 -6.18 28.44
N ARG A 398 6.73 -6.78 27.58
CA ARG A 398 7.13 -7.44 26.34
C ARG A 398 6.54 -6.71 25.13
N VAL A 399 7.10 -6.93 23.94
CA VAL A 399 6.35 -6.67 22.71
C VAL A 399 5.31 -7.76 22.58
N THR A 400 4.05 -7.37 22.41
CA THR A 400 2.90 -8.28 22.35
C THR A 400 2.04 -7.97 21.15
N HIS A 401 1.42 -9.00 20.58
CA HIS A 401 0.51 -8.90 19.44
C HIS A 401 -0.86 -8.34 19.86
N ASN A 402 -1.36 -8.76 21.02
CA ASN A 402 -2.64 -8.39 21.62
C ASN A 402 -3.90 -8.87 20.86
N ASP A 403 -3.76 -9.69 19.83
CA ASP A 403 -4.90 -10.29 19.10
C ASP A 403 -4.47 -11.65 18.50
N THR A 404 -4.22 -12.61 19.37
CA THR A 404 -3.49 -13.84 19.04
C THR A 404 -4.43 -14.98 18.64
N LYS A 405 -5.48 -14.65 17.89
CA LYS A 405 -6.41 -15.62 17.32
C LYS A 405 -5.71 -16.50 16.28
N LEU A 406 -6.21 -17.73 16.10
CA LEU A 406 -5.67 -18.68 15.11
C LEU A 406 -5.65 -18.11 13.69
N ASN A 407 -6.67 -17.34 13.32
CA ASN A 407 -6.78 -16.74 11.99
C ASN A 407 -5.80 -15.57 11.74
N ASN A 408 -5.06 -15.15 12.76
CA ASN A 408 -3.93 -14.23 12.63
C ASN A 408 -2.59 -14.95 12.40
N ILE A 409 -2.63 -16.26 12.11
CA ILE A 409 -1.48 -17.04 11.66
C ILE A 409 -1.75 -17.56 10.25
N LEU A 410 -0.78 -17.32 9.37
CA LEU A 410 -0.64 -18.02 8.11
C LEU A 410 0.15 -19.30 8.34
N PHE A 411 -0.38 -20.43 7.87
CA PHE A 411 0.26 -21.73 7.89
C PHE A 411 0.81 -22.05 6.50
N ASP A 412 1.97 -22.70 6.43
CA ASP A 412 2.51 -23.19 5.17
C ASP A 412 1.64 -24.35 4.64
N ALA A 413 1.16 -24.21 3.40
CA ALA A 413 0.16 -25.12 2.84
C ALA A 413 0.68 -26.56 2.62
N GLU A 414 1.99 -26.73 2.51
CA GLU A 414 2.63 -28.04 2.27
C GLU A 414 2.98 -28.73 3.59
N THR A 415 3.54 -27.98 4.54
CA THR A 415 4.09 -28.55 5.78
C THR A 415 3.14 -28.48 6.96
N GLY A 416 2.11 -27.61 6.91
CA GLY A 416 1.19 -27.36 8.01
C GLY A 416 1.78 -26.59 9.19
N LYS A 417 3.02 -26.11 9.08
CA LYS A 417 3.68 -25.32 10.13
C LYS A 417 3.21 -23.88 10.11
N GLY A 418 3.21 -23.23 11.27
CA GLY A 418 3.05 -21.78 11.34
C GLY A 418 4.15 -21.08 10.54
N LEU A 419 3.74 -20.20 9.64
CA LEU A 419 4.60 -19.52 8.69
C LEU A 419 4.78 -18.05 9.05
N CYS A 420 3.69 -17.31 9.25
CA CYS A 420 3.75 -15.86 9.47
C CYS A 420 2.59 -15.38 10.34
N ILE A 421 2.88 -14.51 11.29
CA ILE A 421 1.85 -13.80 12.06
C ILE A 421 1.45 -12.52 11.33
N ILE A 422 0.15 -12.33 11.21
CA ILE A 422 -0.48 -11.21 10.50
C ILE A 422 -1.38 -10.41 11.45
N ASP A 423 -1.96 -9.31 10.96
CA ASP A 423 -2.80 -8.39 11.74
C ASP A 423 -2.09 -7.71 12.92
N LEU A 424 -0.93 -7.13 12.64
CA LEU A 424 -0.06 -6.46 13.61
C LEU A 424 -0.59 -5.08 14.08
N ASP A 425 -1.87 -4.78 13.91
CA ASP A 425 -2.43 -3.45 14.21
C ASP A 425 -2.45 -3.13 15.71
N THR A 426 -2.53 -4.18 16.52
CA THR A 426 -2.52 -4.10 17.98
C THR A 426 -1.15 -4.41 18.57
N ILE A 427 -0.09 -4.41 17.76
CA ILE A 427 1.27 -4.64 18.27
C ILE A 427 1.73 -3.45 19.11
N MET A 428 1.98 -3.71 20.39
CA MET A 428 2.32 -2.68 21.38
C MET A 428 2.90 -3.34 22.63
N PRO A 429 3.33 -2.55 23.64
CA PRO A 429 3.82 -3.11 24.89
C PRO A 429 2.70 -3.82 25.69
N GLY A 430 3.00 -4.98 26.24
CA GLY A 430 2.04 -5.77 27.02
C GLY A 430 2.71 -6.89 27.81
N LEU A 431 1.91 -7.87 28.23
CA LEU A 431 2.37 -9.03 28.99
C LEU A 431 2.25 -10.30 28.13
N ALA A 432 3.24 -11.20 28.24
CA ALA A 432 3.19 -12.51 27.60
C ALA A 432 1.91 -13.30 27.95
N ALA A 433 1.40 -13.13 29.18
CA ALA A 433 0.16 -13.74 29.63
C ALA A 433 -1.08 -13.28 28.85
N ASN A 434 -1.08 -12.05 28.33
CA ASN A 434 -2.21 -11.51 27.57
C ASN A 434 -2.29 -12.19 26.19
N ASP A 435 -1.17 -12.23 25.47
CA ASP A 435 -1.08 -12.94 24.18
C ASP A 435 -1.37 -14.43 24.33
N PHE A 436 -0.79 -15.08 25.34
CA PHE A 436 -1.09 -16.47 25.64
C PHE A 436 -2.60 -16.66 25.91
N GLY A 437 -3.18 -15.77 26.71
CA GLY A 437 -4.56 -15.89 27.14
C GLY A 437 -5.57 -15.70 26.01
N ASP A 438 -5.34 -14.77 25.10
CA ASP A 438 -6.25 -14.52 23.98
C ASP A 438 -6.26 -15.68 22.96
N SER A 439 -5.12 -16.36 22.76
CA SER A 439 -5.08 -17.59 21.97
C SER A 439 -5.88 -18.72 22.61
N ILE A 440 -5.75 -18.92 23.93
CA ILE A 440 -6.53 -19.94 24.66
C ILE A 440 -8.02 -19.63 24.60
N ARG A 441 -8.40 -18.37 24.84
CA ARG A 441 -9.79 -17.91 24.78
C ARG A 441 -10.46 -18.30 23.47
N PHE A 442 -9.75 -18.13 22.35
CA PHE A 442 -10.29 -18.41 21.03
C PHE A 442 -10.16 -19.89 20.63
N GLY A 443 -8.99 -20.49 20.77
CA GLY A 443 -8.69 -21.80 20.19
C GLY A 443 -8.93 -23.01 21.09
N ALA A 444 -9.12 -22.83 22.40
CA ALA A 444 -9.50 -23.92 23.32
C ALA A 444 -11.02 -24.00 23.57
N ALA A 445 -11.81 -23.29 22.77
CA ALA A 445 -13.27 -23.33 22.80
C ALA A 445 -13.81 -24.41 21.85
N THR A 446 -14.82 -25.16 22.26
CA THR A 446 -15.45 -26.21 21.42
C THR A 446 -16.53 -25.70 20.46
N ALA A 447 -16.87 -24.41 20.51
CA ALA A 447 -17.87 -23.79 19.66
C ALA A 447 -17.52 -22.33 19.35
N GLU A 448 -18.21 -21.75 18.37
CA GLU A 448 -18.08 -20.35 17.96
C GLU A 448 -18.36 -19.37 19.10
N GLU A 449 -17.77 -18.18 18.99
CA GLU A 449 -17.90 -17.12 20.00
C GLU A 449 -19.34 -16.67 20.21
N ASP A 450 -20.23 -16.83 19.22
CA ASP A 450 -21.64 -16.48 19.26
C ASP A 450 -22.60 -17.68 19.29
N GLU A 451 -22.14 -18.87 19.69
CA GLU A 451 -23.00 -20.05 19.88
C GLU A 451 -24.08 -19.78 20.93
N ARG A 452 -25.34 -20.04 20.55
CA ARG A 452 -26.52 -19.81 21.40
C ARG A 452 -26.78 -20.97 22.35
N ASP A 453 -26.37 -22.17 21.95
CA ASP A 453 -26.49 -23.39 22.73
C ASP A 453 -25.25 -23.58 23.62
N LEU A 454 -25.33 -23.11 24.86
CA LEU A 454 -24.22 -23.17 25.82
C LEU A 454 -23.82 -24.61 26.21
N ASP A 455 -24.67 -25.61 25.93
CA ASP A 455 -24.34 -27.02 26.14
C ASP A 455 -23.28 -27.53 25.14
N LYS A 456 -22.98 -26.75 24.08
CA LYS A 456 -21.87 -27.02 23.17
C LYS A 456 -20.61 -26.24 23.49
N MET A 457 -20.69 -25.27 24.40
CA MET A 457 -19.61 -24.36 24.73
C MET A 457 -18.83 -24.89 25.92
N HIS A 458 -17.65 -25.46 25.65
CA HIS A 458 -16.75 -26.03 26.63
C HIS A 458 -15.31 -25.54 26.43
N PHE A 459 -14.57 -25.50 27.54
CA PHE A 459 -13.13 -25.31 27.56
C PHE A 459 -12.44 -26.68 27.44
N ASP A 460 -11.81 -26.92 26.29
CA ASP A 460 -11.08 -28.17 26.04
C ASP A 460 -9.67 -28.10 26.62
N ILE A 461 -9.51 -28.77 27.77
CA ILE A 461 -8.22 -28.85 28.48
C ILE A 461 -7.14 -29.57 27.66
N SER A 462 -7.50 -30.44 26.72
CA SER A 462 -6.57 -31.16 25.86
C SER A 462 -5.98 -30.21 24.81
N LEU A 463 -6.80 -29.34 24.24
CA LEU A 463 -6.33 -28.27 23.35
C LEU A 463 -5.46 -27.26 24.12
N TYR A 464 -5.86 -26.89 25.34
CA TYR A 464 -5.02 -26.07 26.21
C TYR A 464 -3.63 -26.69 26.45
N GLU A 465 -3.56 -28.00 26.73
CA GLU A 465 -2.28 -28.70 26.90
C GLU A 465 -1.41 -28.65 25.64
N LEU A 466 -2.00 -28.88 24.47
CA LEU A 466 -1.27 -28.80 23.20
C LEU A 466 -0.71 -27.40 22.93
N TYR A 467 -1.49 -26.36 23.17
CA TYR A 467 -1.03 -24.98 23.03
C TYR A 467 0.09 -24.65 24.02
N VAL A 468 -0.08 -25.01 25.30
CA VAL A 468 0.96 -24.83 26.34
C VAL A 468 2.26 -25.48 25.93
N LYS A 469 2.20 -26.72 25.43
CA LYS A 469 3.36 -27.45 24.96
C LYS A 469 4.06 -26.69 23.83
N GLY A 470 3.34 -26.29 22.78
CA GLY A 470 3.92 -25.57 21.64
C GLY A 470 4.54 -24.23 22.05
N TYR A 471 3.83 -23.47 22.87
CA TYR A 471 4.26 -22.14 23.35
C TYR A 471 5.52 -22.23 24.22
N LEU A 472 5.51 -23.08 25.25
CA LEU A 472 6.65 -23.23 26.16
C LEU A 472 7.87 -23.89 25.52
N GLU A 473 7.68 -24.77 24.53
CA GLU A 473 8.80 -25.28 23.72
C GLU A 473 9.53 -24.15 22.97
N ALA A 474 8.79 -23.15 22.47
CA ALA A 474 9.37 -22.00 21.76
C ALA A 474 9.96 -20.94 22.72
N THR A 475 9.43 -20.81 23.93
CA THR A 475 9.81 -19.73 24.87
C THR A 475 10.66 -20.16 26.06
N ARG A 476 11.11 -21.42 26.11
CA ARG A 476 11.81 -22.03 27.26
C ARG A 476 12.97 -21.20 27.81
N ASP A 477 13.71 -20.52 26.95
CA ASP A 477 14.89 -19.73 27.28
C ASP A 477 14.62 -18.22 27.47
N VAL A 478 13.36 -17.79 27.37
CA VAL A 478 12.99 -16.37 27.34
C VAL A 478 12.06 -15.96 28.48
N LEU A 479 11.12 -16.80 28.91
CA LEU A 479 10.17 -16.44 29.97
C LEU A 479 10.79 -16.55 31.36
N THR A 480 10.42 -15.64 32.26
CA THR A 480 10.74 -15.77 33.69
C THR A 480 9.81 -16.77 34.37
N PRO A 481 10.19 -17.33 35.53
CA PRO A 481 9.31 -18.19 36.32
C PRO A 481 7.96 -17.55 36.66
N GLU A 482 7.96 -16.24 36.93
CA GLU A 482 6.76 -15.47 37.23
C GLU A 482 5.83 -15.35 36.00
N GLU A 483 6.40 -15.13 34.80
CA GLU A 483 5.63 -15.14 33.56
C GLU A 483 4.98 -16.51 33.31
N VAL A 484 5.73 -17.61 33.51
CA VAL A 484 5.21 -18.97 33.35
C VAL A 484 4.04 -19.22 34.31
N GLU A 485 4.18 -18.89 35.60
CA GLU A 485 3.09 -19.07 36.58
C GLU A 485 1.86 -18.17 36.30
N SER A 486 2.03 -17.09 35.52
CA SER A 486 0.95 -16.19 35.14
C SER A 486 0.13 -16.64 33.93
N LEU A 487 0.60 -17.61 33.12
CA LEU A 487 -0.07 -18.03 31.89
C LEU A 487 -1.52 -18.52 32.09
N PRO A 488 -1.84 -19.36 33.10
CA PRO A 488 -3.23 -19.76 33.37
C PRO A 488 -4.13 -18.57 33.74
N TRP A 489 -3.58 -17.56 34.43
CA TRP A 489 -4.29 -16.31 34.72
C TRP A 489 -4.55 -15.50 33.46
N GLY A 490 -3.59 -15.47 32.52
CA GLY A 490 -3.77 -14.92 31.18
C GLY A 490 -5.01 -15.46 30.49
N ALA A 491 -5.12 -16.78 30.37
CA ALA A 491 -6.28 -17.44 29.75
C ALA A 491 -7.62 -17.04 30.39
N ARG A 492 -7.68 -17.08 31.73
CA ARG A 492 -8.90 -16.73 32.48
C ARG A 492 -9.27 -15.26 32.31
N LEU A 493 -8.30 -14.34 32.45
CA LEU A 493 -8.57 -12.90 32.39
C LEU A 493 -8.84 -12.39 30.98
N MET A 494 -8.17 -12.91 29.96
CA MET A 494 -8.45 -12.52 28.57
C MET A 494 -9.85 -12.95 28.15
N THR A 495 -10.27 -14.16 28.53
CA THR A 495 -11.64 -14.65 28.32
C THR A 495 -12.65 -13.79 29.07
N PHE A 496 -12.39 -13.50 30.34
CA PHE A 496 -13.25 -12.66 31.16
C PHE A 496 -13.35 -11.22 30.63
N GLU A 497 -12.22 -10.61 30.27
CA GLU A 497 -12.13 -9.27 29.69
C GLU A 497 -12.96 -9.17 28.41
N CYS A 498 -12.86 -10.15 27.52
CA CYS A 498 -13.65 -10.18 26.29
C CYS A 498 -15.15 -10.29 26.61
N GLY A 499 -15.53 -11.16 27.55
CA GLY A 499 -16.92 -11.29 28.02
C GLY A 499 -17.49 -9.99 28.60
N ILE A 500 -16.75 -9.28 29.45
CA ILE A 500 -17.21 -7.98 29.99
C ILE A 500 -17.27 -6.90 28.91
N ARG A 501 -16.41 -6.93 27.89
CA ARG A 501 -16.47 -6.00 26.75
C ARG A 501 -17.76 -6.23 25.94
N PHE A 502 -18.11 -7.48 25.64
CA PHE A 502 -19.39 -7.79 24.98
C PHE A 502 -20.61 -7.38 25.81
N LEU A 503 -20.60 -7.68 27.12
CA LEU A 503 -21.70 -7.30 28.01
C LEU A 503 -21.84 -5.77 28.09
N THR A 504 -20.72 -5.05 28.17
CA THR A 504 -20.71 -3.58 28.19
C THR A 504 -21.32 -3.03 26.91
N ASP A 505 -20.88 -3.50 25.73
CA ASP A 505 -21.39 -3.02 24.44
C ASP A 505 -22.89 -3.34 24.28
N TYR A 506 -23.35 -4.51 24.73
CA TYR A 506 -24.78 -4.84 24.77
C TYR A 506 -25.59 -3.84 25.61
N LEU A 507 -25.09 -3.42 26.77
CA LEU A 507 -25.77 -2.44 27.63
C LEU A 507 -25.78 -1.02 27.02
N GLU A 508 -24.73 -0.65 26.28
CA GLU A 508 -24.60 0.64 25.62
C GLU A 508 -25.38 0.72 24.29
N GLY A 509 -25.74 -0.44 23.72
CA GLY A 509 -26.57 -0.55 22.54
C GLY A 509 -25.83 -0.91 21.26
N ASP A 510 -24.83 -1.79 21.36
CA ASP A 510 -24.13 -2.44 20.25
C ASP A 510 -23.42 -1.43 19.32
N THR A 511 -22.60 -0.57 19.93
CA THR A 511 -21.93 0.55 19.24
C THR A 511 -20.49 0.26 18.85
N TYR A 512 -19.86 -0.74 19.48
CA TYR A 512 -18.47 -1.09 19.26
C TYR A 512 -18.32 -2.32 18.35
N PHE A 513 -18.98 -3.43 18.69
CA PHE A 513 -18.94 -4.66 17.90
C PHE A 513 -20.05 -4.71 16.86
N LYS A 514 -19.74 -5.20 15.66
CA LYS A 514 -20.77 -5.49 14.65
C LYS A 514 -21.70 -6.59 15.16
N THR A 515 -23.00 -6.36 15.08
CA THR A 515 -24.04 -7.30 15.50
C THR A 515 -24.94 -7.70 14.33
N ALA A 516 -25.39 -8.95 14.32
CA ALA A 516 -26.32 -9.49 13.31
C ALA A 516 -27.77 -9.51 13.82
N TYR A 517 -27.96 -9.48 15.13
CA TYR A 517 -29.25 -9.49 15.82
C TYR A 517 -29.14 -8.77 17.18
N PRO A 518 -30.27 -8.32 17.79
CA PRO A 518 -30.24 -7.42 18.95
C PRO A 518 -29.55 -7.97 20.21
N GLU A 519 -29.56 -9.28 20.41
CA GLU A 519 -28.96 -9.95 21.57
C GLU A 519 -27.55 -10.50 21.28
N HIS A 520 -26.97 -10.21 20.12
CA HIS A 520 -25.75 -10.87 19.64
C HIS A 520 -24.58 -10.74 20.62
N ASN A 521 -24.32 -9.52 21.12
CA ASN A 521 -23.27 -9.31 22.11
C ASN A 521 -23.59 -9.96 23.47
N LEU A 522 -24.86 -10.11 23.85
CA LEU A 522 -25.21 -10.85 25.07
C LEU A 522 -24.92 -12.35 24.90
N VAL A 523 -25.18 -12.93 23.73
CA VAL A 523 -24.83 -14.32 23.42
C VAL A 523 -23.31 -14.50 23.50
N ARG A 524 -22.53 -13.61 22.89
CA ARG A 524 -21.06 -13.65 23.00
C ARG A 524 -20.57 -13.53 24.44
N ALA A 525 -21.13 -12.64 25.24
CA ALA A 525 -20.77 -12.53 26.66
C ALA A 525 -20.99 -13.85 27.42
N ARG A 526 -22.08 -14.58 27.11
CA ARG A 526 -22.41 -15.86 27.74
C ARG A 526 -21.42 -16.97 27.38
N THR A 527 -20.98 -17.06 26.12
CA THR A 527 -19.98 -18.06 25.72
C THR A 527 -18.66 -17.83 26.48
N GLN A 528 -18.22 -16.57 26.58
CA GLN A 528 -17.00 -16.22 27.32
C GLN A 528 -17.13 -16.52 28.81
N PHE A 529 -18.26 -16.19 29.45
CA PHE A 529 -18.47 -16.49 30.87
C PHE A 529 -18.59 -17.99 31.16
N ARG A 530 -19.16 -18.76 30.23
CA ARG A 530 -19.18 -20.23 30.29
C ARG A 530 -17.76 -20.80 30.30
N LEU A 531 -16.88 -20.32 29.41
CA LEU A 531 -15.47 -20.70 29.39
C LEU A 531 -14.75 -20.34 30.69
N VAL A 532 -14.94 -19.12 31.21
CA VAL A 532 -14.33 -18.70 32.48
C VAL A 532 -14.74 -19.60 33.64
N ASP A 533 -16.02 -19.97 33.71
CA ASP A 533 -16.54 -20.90 34.74
C ASP A 533 -15.86 -22.28 34.65
N GLU A 534 -15.67 -22.83 33.45
CA GLU A 534 -14.98 -24.12 33.28
C GLU A 534 -13.47 -24.02 33.54
N MET A 535 -12.82 -22.91 33.16
CA MET A 535 -11.42 -22.64 33.48
C MET A 535 -11.21 -22.55 35.00
N GLU A 536 -12.15 -21.97 35.75
CA GLU A 536 -12.08 -21.91 37.22
C GLU A 536 -12.15 -23.28 37.87
N GLN A 537 -13.06 -24.14 37.40
CA GLN A 537 -13.19 -25.51 37.88
C GLN A 537 -11.94 -26.35 37.59
N GLN A 538 -11.22 -26.02 36.52
CA GLN A 538 -10.04 -26.74 36.05
C GLN A 538 -8.71 -26.00 36.34
N PHE A 539 -8.74 -24.90 37.11
CA PHE A 539 -7.60 -23.98 37.23
C PHE A 539 -6.33 -24.65 37.79
N ALA A 540 -6.49 -25.52 38.79
CA ALA A 540 -5.38 -26.29 39.35
C ALA A 540 -4.74 -27.22 38.30
N LYS A 541 -5.55 -27.79 37.39
CA LYS A 541 -5.06 -28.63 36.30
C LYS A 541 -4.34 -27.81 35.24
N MET A 542 -4.87 -26.62 34.90
CA MET A 542 -4.20 -25.67 34.00
C MET A 542 -2.80 -25.29 34.51
N GLN A 543 -2.66 -25.05 35.82
CA GLN A 543 -1.37 -24.77 36.46
C GLN A 543 -0.43 -25.98 36.44
N GLU A 544 -0.94 -27.19 36.70
CA GLU A 544 -0.13 -28.43 36.62
C GLU A 544 0.43 -28.64 35.21
N ILE A 545 -0.39 -28.47 34.18
CA ILE A 545 0.00 -28.58 32.77
C ILE A 545 1.11 -27.58 32.45
N VAL A 546 0.97 -26.31 32.83
CA VAL A 546 2.01 -25.31 32.59
C VAL A 546 3.34 -25.70 33.25
N ARG A 547 3.30 -26.15 34.52
CA ARG A 547 4.52 -26.59 35.23
C ARG A 547 5.15 -27.86 34.63
N GLN A 548 4.36 -28.70 33.98
CA GLN A 548 4.86 -29.91 33.32
C GLN A 548 5.76 -29.58 32.11
N TYR A 549 5.44 -28.50 31.40
CA TYR A 549 6.16 -28.10 30.17
C TYR A 549 7.11 -26.90 30.36
N ALA A 550 7.09 -26.28 31.54
CA ALA A 550 7.95 -25.16 31.94
C ALA A 550 9.46 -25.47 31.90
#